data_AF-A0A2H0QND8-F1
#
_entry.id   AF-A0A2H0QND8-F1
#
_cell.length_a   1.000
_cell.length_b   1.000
_cell.length_c   1.000
_cell.angle_alpha   90.00
_cell.angle_beta   90.00
_cell.angle_gamma   90.00
#
_symmetry.space_group_name_H-M   'P 1'
#
loop_
_entity.id
_entity.type
_entity.pdbx_description
1 polymer ?
#
loop_
_entity_poly.entity_id
_entity_poly.type
_entity_poly.pdbx_seq_one_letter_code
_entity_poly.pdbx_strand_id
1 'polypeptide(L)'
;MNDTQTIMESDSGILAYISDEELNVDPKMLTKYEIGRSHYQLAKLYYDKSDLSKAEFHFAQAIKGTERPKDNYSTLKILGFLIRIASEKLEDDKAQRYIALAEELADELSRELGSLSAEYFYNAGIVSNYRGDFENARTQFELCYKKSKEENEPELLSKCLLALAVNCFNRREFQGALDFLHQLDQLLKIIKKNYLLGAMYMSYAKVYSELDIQDRALEYYSLANMTLQSKKCWNLYGYVLLGKGAIFKRLGDFESALKFFELAKETADTQTFKRLMTLIKSEIEDVNDSSVDIYLDRTNRKIKERNLGTIDFKHRFVLLEILFLLAKNPGSYYDKEQLAKMIWRDEYNPLIHDKLIYTSVSRLRKLIEPKNEKNDKRKYIIRGKDGYTFNPHVKIRFHMEGKSEGQKTIGNVDLGSPV
;
A
#
# COMPACT_ATOMS: atom_id res chain seq x y z
N MET A 1 15.62 -20.50 50.57
CA MET A 1 14.73 -19.35 50.81
C MET A 1 15.11 -18.28 49.81
N ASN A 2 14.12 -17.82 49.06
CA ASN A 2 14.09 -16.69 48.12
C ASN A 2 14.99 -16.77 46.89
N ASP A 3 14.42 -17.26 45.78
CA ASP A 3 14.72 -16.78 44.41
C ASP A 3 13.67 -17.19 43.36
N THR A 4 12.59 -17.88 43.73
CA THR A 4 11.53 -18.34 42.81
C THR A 4 10.25 -17.49 42.81
N GLN A 5 10.18 -16.40 43.60
CA GLN A 5 8.94 -15.65 43.79
C GLN A 5 8.73 -14.47 42.83
N THR A 6 9.74 -14.05 42.07
CA THR A 6 9.68 -12.82 41.25
C THR A 6 9.27 -13.04 39.79
N ILE A 7 9.04 -14.29 39.35
CA ILE A 7 8.68 -14.62 37.96
C ILE A 7 7.17 -14.94 37.80
N MET A 8 6.42 -15.10 38.90
CA MET A 8 5.03 -15.53 38.84
C MET A 8 3.96 -14.41 38.83
N GLU A 9 4.32 -13.16 39.17
CA GLU A 9 3.32 -12.08 39.28
C GLU A 9 3.04 -11.34 37.96
N SER A 10 3.86 -11.52 36.91
CA SER A 10 3.68 -10.81 35.62
C SER A 10 2.82 -11.54 34.58
N ASP A 11 2.42 -12.79 34.84
CA ASP A 11 1.73 -13.67 33.87
C ASP A 11 0.31 -14.09 34.28
N SER A 12 -0.15 -13.76 35.48
CA SER A 12 -1.47 -14.18 35.99
C SER A 12 -2.64 -13.63 35.15
N GLY A 13 -2.56 -12.38 34.72
CA GLY A 13 -3.59 -11.74 33.88
C GLY A 13 -3.66 -12.29 32.45
N ILE A 14 -2.59 -12.93 31.96
CA ILE A 14 -2.50 -13.54 30.62
C ILE A 14 -3.11 -14.94 30.64
N LEU A 15 -2.83 -15.71 31.69
CA LEU A 15 -3.32 -17.08 31.86
C LEU A 15 -4.83 -17.16 32.09
N ALA A 16 -5.44 -16.12 32.66
CA ALA A 16 -6.88 -16.07 32.95
C ALA A 16 -7.80 -16.09 31.71
N TYR A 17 -7.28 -15.74 30.52
CA TYR A 17 -8.09 -15.58 29.31
C TYR A 17 -7.61 -16.42 28.12
N ILE A 18 -6.45 -17.09 28.22
CA ILE A 18 -5.81 -17.80 27.10
C ILE A 18 -5.87 -19.33 27.24
N SER A 19 -6.16 -19.89 28.42
CA SER A 19 -6.28 -21.36 28.56
C SER A 19 -7.73 -21.82 28.53
N ASP A 20 -8.06 -22.67 27.56
CA ASP A 20 -9.31 -23.44 27.53
C ASP A 20 -9.35 -24.51 28.64
N GLU A 21 -8.23 -24.77 29.35
CA GLU A 21 -8.19 -25.63 30.53
C GLU A 21 -7.22 -25.04 31.59
N GLU A 22 -7.72 -24.86 32.82
CA GLU A 22 -6.98 -24.78 34.09
C GLU A 22 -6.13 -23.55 34.50
N LEU A 23 -6.51 -22.31 34.18
CA LEU A 23 -6.09 -21.13 34.99
C LEU A 23 -7.20 -20.09 35.12
N ASN A 24 -8.30 -20.47 35.80
CA ASN A 24 -9.32 -19.53 36.23
C ASN A 24 -8.78 -18.67 37.39
N VAL A 25 -8.15 -17.54 37.08
CA VAL A 25 -7.90 -16.49 38.08
C VAL A 25 -9.25 -15.88 38.41
N ASP A 26 -9.66 -15.92 39.68
CA ASP A 26 -10.92 -15.31 40.13
C ASP A 26 -10.94 -13.82 39.71
N PRO A 27 -11.90 -13.38 38.87
CA PRO A 27 -12.00 -11.99 38.43
C PRO A 27 -12.06 -10.97 39.57
N LYS A 28 -12.43 -11.41 40.79
CA LYS A 28 -12.44 -10.58 42.00
C LYS A 28 -11.06 -10.27 42.57
N MET A 29 -10.02 -11.00 42.17
CA MET A 29 -8.64 -10.80 42.62
C MET A 29 -7.87 -9.81 41.72
N LEU A 30 -8.40 -9.48 40.54
CA LEU A 30 -7.73 -8.61 39.58
C LEU A 30 -8.17 -7.17 39.74
N THR A 31 -7.20 -6.26 39.77
CA THR A 31 -7.45 -4.82 39.73
C THR A 31 -8.02 -4.41 38.37
N LYS A 32 -8.75 -3.30 38.35
CA LYS A 32 -9.27 -2.70 37.11
C LYS A 32 -8.15 -2.44 36.08
N TYR A 33 -6.98 -2.03 36.55
CA TYR A 33 -5.79 -1.80 35.74
C TYR A 33 -5.26 -3.10 35.10
N GLU A 34 -5.18 -4.20 35.86
CA GLU A 34 -4.74 -5.50 35.34
C GLU A 34 -5.71 -6.04 34.28
N ILE A 35 -7.02 -5.91 34.53
CA ILE A 35 -8.05 -6.28 33.54
C ILE A 35 -7.88 -5.46 32.25
N GLY A 36 -7.67 -4.14 32.38
CA GLY A 36 -7.43 -3.26 31.24
C GLY A 36 -6.18 -3.65 30.45
N ARG A 37 -5.09 -3.98 31.14
CA ARG A 37 -3.83 -4.43 30.53
C ARG A 37 -3.99 -5.78 29.80
N SER A 38 -4.69 -6.74 30.38
CA SER A 38 -4.98 -8.03 29.74
C SER A 38 -5.80 -7.83 28.46
N HIS A 39 -6.84 -7.00 28.51
CA HIS A 39 -7.61 -6.64 27.33
C HIS A 39 -6.75 -5.95 26.26
N TYR A 40 -5.83 -5.06 26.63
CA TYR A 40 -4.92 -4.43 25.67
C TYR A 40 -4.04 -5.47 24.96
N GLN A 41 -3.47 -6.43 25.70
CA GLN A 41 -2.62 -7.48 25.12
C GLN A 41 -3.41 -8.39 24.18
N LEU A 42 -4.61 -8.80 24.60
CA LEU A 42 -5.50 -9.62 23.79
C LEU A 42 -5.98 -8.87 22.53
N ALA A 43 -6.30 -7.58 22.66
CA ALA A 43 -6.64 -6.73 21.53
C ALA A 43 -5.51 -6.66 20.51
N LYS A 44 -4.26 -6.47 20.97
CA LYS A 44 -3.08 -6.47 20.10
C LYS A 44 -2.89 -7.82 19.41
N LEU A 45 -3.10 -8.93 20.11
CA LEU A 45 -3.02 -10.27 19.52
C LEU A 45 -4.05 -10.42 18.40
N TYR A 46 -5.32 -10.10 18.65
CA TYR A 46 -6.37 -10.16 17.62
C TYR A 46 -6.07 -9.22 16.46
N TYR A 47 -5.57 -8.01 16.74
CA TYR A 47 -5.14 -7.06 15.72
C TYR A 47 -4.04 -7.66 14.84
N ASP A 48 -3.01 -8.28 15.41
CA ASP A 48 -1.95 -8.94 14.66
C ASP A 48 -2.46 -10.17 13.88
N LYS A 49 -3.54 -10.82 14.30
CA LYS A 49 -4.20 -11.94 13.60
C LYS A 49 -5.26 -11.53 12.59
N SER A 50 -5.42 -10.24 12.32
CA SER A 50 -6.46 -9.70 11.42
C SER A 50 -7.90 -9.85 11.92
N ASP A 51 -8.14 -10.19 13.19
CA ASP A 51 -9.48 -10.20 13.78
C ASP A 51 -9.79 -8.79 14.34
N LEU A 52 -10.09 -7.85 13.43
CA LEU A 52 -10.28 -6.44 13.81
C LEU A 52 -11.52 -6.21 14.69
N SER A 53 -12.53 -7.07 14.59
CA SER A 53 -13.75 -6.97 15.41
C SER A 53 -13.48 -7.33 16.87
N LYS A 54 -12.77 -8.43 17.14
CA LYS A 54 -12.37 -8.74 18.52
C LYS A 54 -11.30 -7.77 19.03
N ALA A 55 -10.39 -7.33 18.16
CA ALA A 55 -9.42 -6.30 18.53
C ALA A 55 -10.12 -5.01 19.00
N GLU A 56 -11.08 -4.48 18.23
CA GLU A 56 -11.87 -3.30 18.61
C GLU A 56 -12.58 -3.49 19.95
N PHE A 57 -13.26 -4.62 20.12
CA PHE A 57 -13.95 -4.95 21.37
C PHE A 57 -13.00 -4.89 22.56
N HIS A 58 -11.85 -5.57 22.48
CA HIS A 58 -10.91 -5.60 23.59
C HIS A 58 -10.17 -4.28 23.80
N PHE A 59 -9.87 -3.51 22.75
CA PHE A 59 -9.35 -2.14 22.92
C PHE A 59 -10.36 -1.24 23.63
N ALA A 60 -11.66 -1.38 23.32
CA ALA A 60 -12.73 -0.64 24.00
C ALA A 60 -12.93 -1.08 25.46
N GLN A 61 -12.56 -2.31 25.85
CA GLN A 61 -12.50 -2.68 27.26
C GLN A 61 -11.21 -2.20 27.94
N ALA A 62 -10.07 -2.25 27.23
CA ALA A 62 -8.80 -1.78 27.73
C ALA A 62 -8.85 -0.30 28.13
N ILE A 63 -9.48 0.54 27.31
CA ILE A 63 -9.59 1.98 27.59
C ILE A 63 -10.42 2.26 28.86
N LYS A 64 -11.44 1.44 29.16
CA LYS A 64 -12.22 1.57 30.40
C LYS A 64 -11.40 1.24 31.64
N GLY A 65 -10.35 0.42 31.49
CA GLY A 65 -9.41 0.06 32.54
C GLY A 65 -8.35 1.12 32.83
N THR A 66 -8.21 2.14 31.98
CA THR A 66 -7.25 3.24 32.18
C THR A 66 -7.76 4.28 33.18
N GLU A 67 -6.84 4.89 33.93
CA GLU A 67 -7.14 5.96 34.88
C GLU A 67 -6.32 7.23 34.55
N ARG A 68 -7.02 8.35 34.33
CA ARG A 68 -6.38 9.65 34.08
C ARG A 68 -6.03 10.34 35.41
N PRO A 69 -4.89 11.05 35.50
CA PRO A 69 -3.93 11.37 34.42
C PRO A 69 -2.83 10.32 34.20
N LYS A 70 -2.74 9.29 35.05
CA LYS A 70 -1.64 8.33 35.07
C LYS A 70 -1.44 7.58 33.75
N ASP A 71 -2.53 7.19 33.11
CA ASP A 71 -2.51 6.33 31.92
C ASP A 71 -2.70 7.08 30.60
N ASN A 72 -2.50 8.40 30.56
CA ASN A 72 -2.79 9.23 29.39
C ASN A 72 -2.11 8.72 28.09
N TYR A 73 -0.83 8.34 28.12
CA TYR A 73 -0.14 7.79 26.94
C TYR A 73 -0.69 6.41 26.53
N SER A 74 -1.06 5.57 27.50
CA SER A 74 -1.73 4.29 27.23
C SER A 74 -3.09 4.51 26.56
N THR A 75 -3.85 5.52 27.01
CA THR A 75 -5.12 5.92 26.40
C THR A 75 -4.90 6.42 24.96
N LEU A 76 -3.94 7.30 24.70
CA LEU A 76 -3.61 7.77 23.34
C LEU A 76 -3.25 6.61 22.40
N LYS A 77 -2.46 5.67 22.89
CA LYS A 77 -2.07 4.47 22.14
C LYS A 77 -3.28 3.60 21.77
N ILE A 78 -4.18 3.36 22.72
CA ILE A 78 -5.41 2.60 22.48
C ILE A 78 -6.30 3.33 21.46
N LEU A 79 -6.45 4.66 21.60
CA LEU A 79 -7.17 5.48 20.64
C LEU A 79 -6.56 5.37 19.24
N GLY A 80 -5.24 5.37 19.10
CA GLY A 80 -4.56 5.18 17.82
C GLY A 80 -4.91 3.85 17.12
N PHE A 81 -5.03 2.75 17.87
CA PHE A 81 -5.52 1.47 17.33
C PHE A 81 -6.99 1.53 16.93
N LEU A 82 -7.84 2.15 17.76
CA LEU A 82 -9.27 2.30 17.47
C LEU A 82 -9.51 3.16 16.23
N ILE A 83 -8.75 4.24 16.04
CA ILE A 83 -8.81 5.12 14.86
C ILE A 83 -8.47 4.33 13.60
N ARG A 84 -7.44 3.48 13.63
CA ARG A 84 -7.09 2.61 12.49
C ARG A 84 -8.16 1.60 12.16
N ILE A 85 -8.70 0.94 13.17
CA ILE A 85 -9.74 -0.06 12.96
C ILE A 85 -10.98 0.61 12.38
N ALA A 86 -11.39 1.76 12.92
CA ALA A 86 -12.50 2.53 12.38
C ALA A 86 -12.22 2.99 10.93
N SER A 87 -11.02 3.48 10.62
CA SER A 87 -10.62 3.86 9.26
C SER A 87 -10.64 2.67 8.29
N GLU A 88 -10.15 1.49 8.70
CA GLU A 88 -10.17 0.28 7.88
C GLU A 88 -11.60 -0.22 7.63
N LYS A 89 -12.48 -0.10 8.63
CA LYS A 89 -13.90 -0.43 8.53
C LYS A 89 -14.74 0.62 7.80
N LEU A 90 -14.14 1.75 7.39
CA LEU A 90 -14.81 2.92 6.82
C LEU A 90 -15.93 3.47 7.75
N GLU A 91 -15.67 3.47 9.06
CA GLU A 91 -16.56 3.99 10.11
C GLU A 91 -16.15 5.43 10.48
N ASP A 92 -16.33 6.32 9.51
CA ASP A 92 -15.86 7.71 9.52
C ASP A 92 -16.26 8.50 10.78
N ASP A 93 -17.54 8.38 11.20
CA ASP A 93 -18.05 9.05 12.40
C ASP A 93 -17.34 8.58 13.69
N LYS A 94 -17.03 7.28 13.80
CA LYS A 94 -16.31 6.74 14.95
C LYS A 94 -14.86 7.20 14.95
N ALA A 95 -14.21 7.16 13.78
CA ALA A 95 -12.83 7.60 13.64
C ALA A 95 -12.68 9.07 14.07
N GLN A 96 -13.58 9.95 13.60
CA GLN A 96 -13.55 11.37 13.96
C GLN A 96 -13.76 11.61 15.46
N ARG A 97 -14.64 10.83 16.11
CA ARG A 97 -14.82 10.90 17.58
C ARG A 97 -13.56 10.50 18.33
N TYR A 98 -12.90 9.42 17.92
CA TYR A 98 -11.66 9.00 18.57
C TYR A 98 -10.50 9.97 18.34
N ILE A 99 -10.42 10.59 17.16
CA ILE A 99 -9.45 11.65 16.87
C ILE A 99 -9.67 12.85 17.80
N ALA A 100 -10.92 13.31 17.95
CA ALA A 100 -11.25 14.43 18.84
C ALA A 100 -10.89 14.13 20.31
N LEU A 101 -11.15 12.92 20.79
CA LEU A 101 -10.75 12.49 22.14
C LEU A 101 -9.22 12.44 22.32
N ALA A 102 -8.47 12.10 21.27
CA ALA A 102 -7.02 12.08 21.31
C ALA A 102 -6.42 13.50 21.29
N GLU A 103 -7.03 14.42 20.54
CA GLU A 103 -6.70 15.85 20.55
C GLU A 103 -6.90 16.47 21.93
N GLU A 104 -8.09 16.29 22.52
CA GLU A 104 -8.42 16.80 23.85
C GLU A 104 -7.40 16.33 24.90
N LEU A 105 -7.05 15.04 24.86
CA LEU A 105 -6.07 14.45 25.77
C LEU A 105 -4.64 14.97 25.55
N ALA A 106 -4.25 15.21 24.30
CA ALA A 106 -2.94 15.80 23.99
C ALA A 106 -2.84 17.27 24.49
N ASP A 107 -3.93 18.03 24.38
CA ASP A 107 -4.03 19.41 24.85
C ASP A 107 -4.07 19.51 26.39
N GLU A 108 -4.73 18.56 27.07
CA GLU A 108 -4.65 18.38 28.52
C GLU A 108 -3.22 18.14 28.98
N LEU A 109 -2.54 17.15 28.37
CA LEU A 109 -1.14 16.83 28.68
C LEU A 109 -0.21 18.02 28.49
N SER A 110 -0.41 18.82 27.43
CA SER A 110 0.41 20.00 27.18
C SER A 110 0.29 21.06 28.28
N ARG A 111 -0.86 21.14 28.96
CA ARG A 111 -1.13 22.13 30.00
C ARG A 111 -0.70 21.66 31.38
N GLU A 112 -0.79 20.36 31.64
CA GLU A 112 -0.49 19.76 32.95
C GLU A 112 0.99 19.43 33.13
N LEU A 113 1.71 19.10 32.06
CA LEU A 113 3.12 18.73 32.13
C LEU A 113 4.02 19.96 32.23
N GLY A 114 4.81 20.04 33.31
CA GLY A 114 5.82 21.08 33.47
C GLY A 114 6.96 21.02 32.44
N SER A 115 7.23 19.83 31.89
CA SER A 115 8.18 19.63 30.78
C SER A 115 7.69 18.52 29.86
N LEU A 116 7.80 18.75 28.55
CA LEU A 116 7.35 17.80 27.53
C LEU A 116 8.46 16.81 27.18
N SER A 117 8.18 15.52 27.33
CA SER A 117 9.09 14.41 26.99
C SER A 117 9.03 14.05 25.51
N ALA A 118 9.95 13.21 25.05
CA ALA A 118 9.87 12.65 23.70
C ALA A 118 8.54 11.93 23.43
N GLU A 119 7.98 11.23 24.43
CA GLU A 119 6.73 10.48 24.29
C GLU A 119 5.52 11.40 24.06
N TYR A 120 5.49 12.57 24.70
CA TYR A 120 4.50 13.60 24.39
C TYR A 120 4.57 14.03 22.92
N PHE A 121 5.76 14.43 22.47
CA PHE A 121 5.97 14.92 21.11
C PHE A 121 5.62 13.86 20.05
N TYR A 122 5.93 12.59 20.32
CA TYR A 122 5.51 11.49 19.47
C TYR A 122 3.98 11.43 19.35
N ASN A 123 3.26 11.37 20.47
CA ASN A 123 1.81 11.25 20.46
C ASN A 123 1.13 12.49 19.85
N ALA A 124 1.61 13.70 20.15
CA ALA A 124 1.11 14.94 19.54
C ALA A 124 1.29 14.95 18.01
N GLY A 125 2.42 14.45 17.52
CA GLY A 125 2.67 14.28 16.09
C GLY A 125 1.73 13.25 15.45
N ILE A 126 1.48 12.11 16.12
CA ILE A 126 0.53 11.09 15.65
C ILE A 126 -0.88 11.66 15.53
N VAL A 127 -1.35 12.39 16.54
CA VAL A 127 -2.66 13.07 16.54
C VAL A 127 -2.76 14.08 15.39
N SER A 128 -1.74 14.90 15.20
CA SER A 128 -1.68 15.88 14.08
C SER A 128 -1.74 15.17 12.71
N ASN A 129 -1.07 14.04 12.56
CA ASN A 129 -1.13 13.20 11.37
C ASN A 129 -2.55 12.66 11.10
N TYR A 130 -3.29 12.26 12.15
CA TYR A 130 -4.68 11.77 12.01
C TYR A 130 -5.62 12.85 11.45
N ARG A 131 -5.37 14.12 11.81
CA ARG A 131 -6.08 15.28 11.27
C ARG A 131 -5.66 15.64 9.83
N GLY A 132 -4.52 15.12 9.37
CA GLY A 132 -3.90 15.50 8.10
C GLY A 132 -3.10 16.81 8.16
N ASP A 133 -2.82 17.33 9.36
CA ASP A 133 -1.88 18.45 9.54
C ASP A 133 -0.44 17.91 9.57
N PHE A 134 0.09 17.66 8.37
CA PHE A 134 1.40 17.04 8.21
C PHE A 134 2.57 17.95 8.57
N GLU A 135 2.40 19.26 8.46
CA GLU A 135 3.48 20.22 8.80
C GLU A 135 3.63 20.31 10.32
N ASN A 136 2.52 20.41 11.07
CA ASN A 136 2.61 20.35 12.54
C ASN A 136 3.12 18.97 12.99
N ALA A 137 2.60 17.88 12.40
CA ALA A 137 3.07 16.54 12.72
C ALA A 137 4.59 16.40 12.52
N ARG A 138 5.15 16.96 11.44
CA ARG A 138 6.59 17.01 11.19
C ARG A 138 7.33 17.69 12.33
N THR A 139 6.91 18.90 12.73
CA THR A 139 7.55 19.64 13.82
C THR A 139 7.55 18.84 15.12
N GLN A 140 6.41 18.22 15.47
CA GLN A 140 6.32 17.38 16.66
C GLN A 140 7.23 16.15 16.58
N PHE A 141 7.29 15.46 15.43
CA PHE A 141 8.18 14.31 15.27
C PHE A 141 9.67 14.69 15.28
N GLU A 142 10.06 15.84 14.73
CA GLU A 142 11.45 16.32 14.80
C GLU A 142 11.87 16.63 16.25
N LEU A 143 10.96 17.20 17.05
CA LEU A 143 11.15 17.38 18.49
C LEU A 143 11.26 16.04 19.22
N CYS A 144 10.38 15.08 18.92
CA CYS A 144 10.47 13.72 19.44
C CYS A 144 11.81 13.07 19.09
N TYR A 145 12.26 13.17 17.84
CA TYR A 145 13.52 12.59 17.39
C TYR A 145 14.71 13.14 18.17
N LYS A 146 14.75 14.46 18.36
CA LYS A 146 15.80 15.12 19.15
C LYS A 146 15.73 14.66 20.62
N LYS A 147 14.56 14.69 21.24
CA LYS A 147 14.36 14.33 22.64
C LYS A 147 14.63 12.85 22.91
N SER A 148 14.20 11.92 22.05
CA SER A 148 14.49 10.49 22.21
C SER A 148 15.99 10.19 22.18
N LYS A 149 16.80 10.99 21.47
CA LYS A 149 18.26 10.87 21.51
C LYS A 149 18.85 11.41 22.81
N GLU A 150 18.36 12.55 23.29
CA GLU A 150 18.77 13.15 24.57
C GLU A 150 18.40 12.25 25.76
N GLU A 151 17.22 11.63 25.72
CA GLU A 151 16.67 10.73 26.74
C GLU A 151 17.20 9.29 26.60
N ASN A 152 17.94 8.98 25.53
CA ASN A 152 18.46 7.64 25.22
C ASN A 152 17.37 6.55 25.17
N GLU A 153 16.28 6.84 24.46
CA GLU A 153 15.09 5.98 24.31
C GLU A 153 15.03 5.34 22.91
N PRO A 154 15.78 4.25 22.63
CA PRO A 154 15.90 3.68 21.28
C PRO A 154 14.57 3.09 20.78
N GLU A 155 13.73 2.55 21.66
CA GLU A 155 12.42 2.02 21.25
C GLU A 155 11.49 3.12 20.75
N LEU A 156 11.44 4.26 21.43
CA LEU A 156 10.64 5.39 21.01
C LEU A 156 11.23 6.04 19.75
N LEU A 157 12.56 6.19 19.69
CA LEU A 157 13.26 6.69 18.52
C LEU A 157 12.92 5.89 17.26
N SER A 158 12.80 4.56 17.37
CA SER A 158 12.44 3.71 16.25
C SER A 158 11.02 3.95 15.71
N LYS A 159 10.05 4.18 16.59
CA LYS A 159 8.69 4.54 16.19
C LYS A 159 8.65 5.93 15.55
N CYS A 160 9.39 6.87 16.14
CA CYS A 160 9.53 8.23 15.64
C CYS A 160 10.13 8.27 14.24
N LEU A 161 11.19 7.49 13.98
CA LEU A 161 11.79 7.37 12.65
C LEU A 161 10.81 6.84 11.60
N LEU A 162 9.99 5.84 11.94
CA LEU A 162 8.93 5.38 11.03
C LEU A 162 7.89 6.49 10.80
N ALA A 163 7.50 7.22 11.84
CA ALA A 163 6.54 8.32 11.75
C ALA A 163 7.03 9.46 10.87
N LEU A 164 8.30 9.84 11.00
CA LEU A 164 8.97 10.82 10.12
C LEU A 164 8.99 10.33 8.67
N ALA A 165 9.34 9.07 8.44
CA ALA A 165 9.35 8.51 7.09
C ALA A 165 7.97 8.53 6.42
N VAL A 166 6.93 8.13 7.16
CA VAL A 166 5.53 8.16 6.67
C VAL A 166 5.05 9.60 6.45
N ASN A 167 5.40 10.53 7.34
CA ASN A 167 5.08 11.94 7.19
C ASN A 167 5.77 12.55 5.95
N CYS A 168 7.06 12.27 5.74
CA CYS A 168 7.80 12.66 4.53
C CYS A 168 7.14 12.09 3.27
N PHE A 169 6.75 10.82 3.29
CA PHE A 169 6.03 10.19 2.17
C PHE A 169 4.72 10.93 1.84
N ASN A 170 3.91 11.24 2.87
CA ASN A 170 2.65 11.98 2.69
C ASN A 170 2.87 13.40 2.14
N ARG A 171 3.99 14.03 2.48
CA ARG A 171 4.42 15.34 1.97
C ARG A 171 5.14 15.25 0.62
N ARG A 172 5.23 14.06 0.02
CA ARG A 172 5.96 13.74 -1.24
C ARG A 172 7.47 14.02 -1.17
N GLU A 173 8.05 14.06 0.02
CA GLU A 173 9.48 14.21 0.27
C GLU A 173 10.16 12.83 0.30
N PHE A 174 10.24 12.17 -0.85
CA PHE A 174 10.64 10.76 -0.95
C PHE A 174 12.09 10.49 -0.50
N GLN A 175 13.03 11.40 -0.77
CA GLN A 175 14.41 11.22 -0.33
C GLN A 175 14.53 11.27 1.19
N GLY A 176 13.89 12.25 1.83
CA GLY A 176 13.86 12.33 3.30
C GLY A 176 13.21 11.10 3.93
N ALA A 177 12.17 10.54 3.30
CA ALA A 177 11.58 9.28 3.73
C ALA A 177 12.60 8.13 3.70
N LEU A 178 13.38 7.99 2.62
CA LEU A 178 14.43 6.97 2.53
C LEU A 178 15.52 7.14 3.59
N ASP A 179 15.92 8.39 3.88
CA ASP A 179 16.96 8.68 4.86
C ASP A 179 16.53 8.26 6.29
N PHE A 180 15.28 8.54 6.67
CA PHE A 180 14.73 8.09 7.95
C PHE A 180 14.51 6.57 8.02
N LEU A 181 14.06 5.95 6.92
CA LEU A 181 13.94 4.50 6.84
C LEU A 181 15.31 3.81 6.93
N HIS A 182 16.38 4.44 6.43
CA HIS A 182 17.74 3.91 6.54
C HIS A 182 18.24 3.94 7.98
N GLN A 183 18.02 5.06 8.67
CA GLN A 183 18.32 5.16 10.10
C GLN A 183 17.53 4.13 10.91
N LEU A 184 16.25 3.90 10.57
CA LEU A 184 15.42 2.90 11.23
C LEU A 184 15.95 1.48 11.01
N ASP A 185 16.37 1.14 9.79
CA ASP A 185 16.95 -0.17 9.48
C ASP A 185 18.21 -0.45 10.30
N GLN A 186 19.09 0.55 10.43
CA GLN A 186 20.28 0.45 11.28
C GLN A 186 19.92 0.22 12.75
N LEU A 187 18.93 0.95 13.27
CA LEU A 187 18.48 0.82 14.65
C LEU A 187 17.81 -0.54 14.91
N LEU A 188 16.98 -1.05 14.00
CA LEU A 188 16.27 -2.33 14.14
C LEU A 188 17.19 -3.55 14.10
N LYS A 189 18.43 -3.43 13.59
CA LYS A 189 19.47 -4.47 13.75
C LYS A 189 19.90 -4.63 15.20
N ILE A 190 19.72 -3.58 16.01
CA ILE A 190 20.03 -3.56 17.45
C ILE A 190 18.76 -3.93 18.23
N ILE A 191 17.65 -3.22 18.00
CA ILE A 191 16.39 -3.44 18.71
C ILE A 191 15.47 -4.37 17.90
N LYS A 192 15.33 -5.63 18.35
CA LYS A 192 14.60 -6.68 17.61
C LYS A 192 13.07 -6.49 17.65
N LYS A 193 12.51 -5.56 16.85
CA LYS A 193 11.07 -5.28 16.74
C LYS A 193 10.51 -5.70 15.36
N ASN A 194 10.12 -6.97 15.23
CA ASN A 194 9.76 -7.56 13.92
C ASN A 194 8.53 -6.93 13.25
N TYR A 195 7.49 -6.56 14.00
CA TYR A 195 6.33 -5.88 13.41
C TYR A 195 6.73 -4.53 12.81
N LEU A 196 7.52 -3.76 13.55
CA LEU A 196 8.05 -2.47 13.11
C LEU A 196 8.96 -2.63 11.88
N LEU A 197 9.78 -3.70 11.85
CA LEU A 197 10.60 -4.06 10.70
C LEU A 197 9.75 -4.36 9.45
N GLY A 198 8.67 -5.12 9.59
CA GLY A 198 7.71 -5.37 8.51
C GLY A 198 7.08 -4.08 7.97
N ALA A 199 6.62 -3.20 8.86
CA ALA A 199 6.04 -1.90 8.50
C ALA A 199 7.08 -0.97 7.83
N MET A 200 8.33 -1.00 8.27
CA MET A 200 9.44 -0.28 7.64
C MET A 200 9.66 -0.77 6.21
N TYR A 201 9.73 -2.08 5.97
CA TYR A 201 9.89 -2.63 4.61
C TYR A 201 8.71 -2.27 3.70
N MET A 202 7.48 -2.28 4.22
CA MET A 202 6.33 -1.78 3.44
C MET A 202 6.47 -0.30 3.09
N SER A 203 7.01 0.51 4.00
CA SER A 203 7.22 1.94 3.76
C SER A 203 8.30 2.18 2.70
N TYR A 204 9.41 1.42 2.74
CA TYR A 204 10.39 1.40 1.65
C TYR A 204 9.75 1.06 0.31
N ALA A 205 8.95 -0.01 0.27
CA ALA A 205 8.30 -0.45 -0.96
C ALA A 205 7.38 0.61 -1.55
N LYS A 206 6.61 1.32 -0.71
CA LYS A 206 5.77 2.46 -1.14
C LYS A 206 6.59 3.61 -1.69
N VAL A 207 7.70 3.97 -1.05
CA VAL A 207 8.58 5.06 -1.53
C VAL A 207 9.21 4.69 -2.88
N TYR A 208 9.77 3.48 -3.01
CA TYR A 208 10.34 3.02 -4.28
C TYR A 208 9.29 2.88 -5.39
N SER A 209 8.06 2.51 -5.03
CA SER A 209 6.93 2.50 -5.95
C SER A 209 6.69 3.90 -6.53
N GLU A 210 6.63 4.95 -5.69
CA GLU A 210 6.44 6.32 -6.18
C GLU A 210 7.64 6.90 -6.93
N LEU A 211 8.85 6.38 -6.68
CA LEU A 211 10.07 6.71 -7.44
C LEU A 211 10.20 5.91 -8.76
N ASP A 212 9.22 5.07 -9.09
CA ASP A 212 9.22 4.18 -10.26
C ASP A 212 10.39 3.18 -10.31
N ILE A 213 10.95 2.83 -9.14
CA ILE A 213 12.01 1.82 -9.01
C ILE A 213 11.35 0.48 -8.64
N GLN A 214 10.74 -0.13 -9.64
CA GLN A 214 9.81 -1.25 -9.48
C GLN A 214 10.48 -2.52 -8.91
N ASP A 215 11.71 -2.84 -9.32
CA ASP A 215 12.46 -4.00 -8.81
C ASP A 215 12.68 -3.92 -7.30
N ARG A 216 13.12 -2.74 -6.81
CA ARG A 216 13.33 -2.48 -5.38
C ARG A 216 12.01 -2.51 -4.63
N ALA A 217 10.94 -1.95 -5.19
CA ALA A 217 9.63 -2.00 -4.56
C ALA A 217 9.16 -3.46 -4.33
N LEU A 218 9.32 -4.34 -5.33
CA LEU A 218 8.98 -5.76 -5.21
C LEU A 218 9.87 -6.51 -4.20
N GLU A 219 11.17 -6.20 -4.17
CA GLU A 219 12.11 -6.72 -3.18
C GLU A 219 11.63 -6.39 -1.75
N TYR A 220 11.38 -5.12 -1.47
CA TYR A 220 10.94 -4.68 -0.15
C TYR A 220 9.54 -5.18 0.23
N TYR A 221 8.59 -5.29 -0.70
CA TYR A 221 7.32 -5.96 -0.42
C TYR A 221 7.51 -7.45 -0.09
N SER A 222 8.50 -8.11 -0.69
CA SER A 222 8.80 -9.50 -0.38
C SER A 222 9.47 -9.66 0.98
N LEU A 223 10.38 -8.77 1.35
CA LEU A 223 10.97 -8.70 2.69
C LEU A 223 9.92 -8.42 3.78
N ALA A 224 9.00 -7.48 3.52
CA ALA A 224 7.86 -7.21 4.38
C ALA A 224 7.02 -8.48 4.59
N ASN A 225 6.67 -9.17 3.49
CA ASN A 225 5.88 -10.39 3.56
C ASN A 225 6.54 -11.48 4.42
N MET A 226 7.82 -11.78 4.15
CA MET A 226 8.56 -12.81 4.89
C MET A 226 8.64 -12.47 6.38
N THR A 227 8.91 -11.21 6.71
CA THR A 227 9.04 -10.74 8.10
C THR A 227 7.71 -10.88 8.84
N LEU A 228 6.61 -10.42 8.25
CA LEU A 228 5.29 -10.44 8.86
C LEU A 228 4.73 -11.87 9.00
N GLN A 229 4.92 -12.73 7.98
CA GLN A 229 4.52 -14.13 8.04
C GLN A 229 5.28 -14.92 9.10
N SER A 230 6.59 -14.69 9.25
CA SER A 230 7.41 -15.38 10.26
C SER A 230 6.92 -15.17 11.70
N LYS A 231 6.24 -14.04 11.96
CA LYS A 231 5.66 -13.70 13.26
C LYS A 231 4.15 -13.86 13.30
N LYS A 232 3.55 -14.39 12.22
CA LYS A 232 2.11 -14.58 12.09
C LYS A 232 1.36 -13.25 12.34
N CYS A 233 1.88 -12.15 11.79
CA CYS A 233 1.26 -10.84 11.78
C CYS A 233 0.57 -10.66 10.42
N TRP A 234 -0.73 -10.91 10.36
CA TRP A 234 -1.50 -11.06 9.14
C TRP A 234 -2.23 -9.78 8.71
N ASN A 235 -2.36 -8.80 9.61
CA ASN A 235 -3.12 -7.56 9.37
C ASN A 235 -2.62 -6.72 8.21
N LEU A 236 -1.33 -6.79 7.90
CA LEU A 236 -0.73 -6.06 6.78
C LEU A 236 -0.58 -6.92 5.52
N TYR A 237 -0.87 -8.22 5.59
CA TYR A 237 -0.60 -9.16 4.51
C TYR A 237 -1.37 -8.81 3.23
N GLY A 238 -2.67 -8.51 3.34
CA GLY A 238 -3.49 -8.10 2.19
C GLY A 238 -2.99 -6.81 1.54
N TYR A 239 -2.51 -5.84 2.31
CA TYR A 239 -1.91 -4.61 1.79
C TYR A 239 -0.56 -4.85 1.09
N VAL A 240 0.25 -5.80 1.57
CA VAL A 240 1.48 -6.21 0.88
C VAL A 240 1.16 -6.82 -0.48
N LEU A 241 0.14 -7.68 -0.56
CA LEU A 241 -0.31 -8.29 -1.81
C LEU A 241 -0.89 -7.27 -2.79
N LEU A 242 -1.73 -6.34 -2.30
CA LEU A 242 -2.22 -5.21 -3.08
C LEU A 242 -1.05 -4.39 -3.65
N GLY A 243 -0.05 -4.07 -2.81
CA GLY A 243 1.16 -3.37 -3.24
C GLY A 243 1.92 -4.09 -4.36
N LYS A 244 2.13 -5.40 -4.22
CA LYS A 244 2.75 -6.22 -5.28
C LYS A 244 1.94 -6.20 -6.57
N GLY A 245 0.63 -6.40 -6.49
CA GLY A 245 -0.26 -6.35 -7.64
C GLY A 245 -0.20 -5.00 -8.36
N ALA A 246 -0.16 -3.90 -7.60
CA ALA A 246 0.00 -2.56 -8.16
C ALA A 246 1.34 -2.38 -8.88
N ILE A 247 2.44 -2.95 -8.37
CA ILE A 247 3.72 -2.93 -9.11
C ILE A 247 3.65 -3.76 -10.39
N PHE A 248 3.07 -4.96 -10.37
CA PHE A 248 2.90 -5.75 -11.60
C PHE A 248 1.99 -5.06 -12.61
N LYS A 249 0.96 -4.33 -12.15
CA LYS A 249 0.15 -3.46 -13.01
C LYS A 249 1.01 -2.37 -13.65
N ARG A 250 1.91 -1.74 -12.89
CA ARG A 250 2.89 -0.76 -13.38
C ARG A 250 4.01 -1.36 -14.25
N LEU A 251 4.19 -2.68 -14.24
CA LEU A 251 5.04 -3.42 -15.18
C LEU A 251 4.26 -3.89 -16.42
N GLY A 252 2.97 -3.54 -16.54
CA GLY A 252 2.08 -4.04 -17.60
C GLY A 252 1.85 -5.56 -17.57
N ASP A 253 2.29 -6.25 -16.52
CA ASP A 253 2.00 -7.66 -16.29
C ASP A 253 0.68 -7.81 -15.55
N PHE A 254 -0.41 -7.57 -16.29
CA PHE A 254 -1.76 -7.61 -15.75
C PHE A 254 -2.20 -9.00 -15.28
N GLU A 255 -1.64 -10.06 -15.83
CA GLU A 255 -1.97 -11.42 -15.40
C GLU A 255 -1.45 -11.64 -13.97
N SER A 256 -0.18 -11.31 -13.73
CA SER A 256 0.40 -11.33 -12.39
C SER A 256 -0.30 -10.35 -11.45
N ALA A 257 -0.61 -9.13 -11.93
CA ALA A 257 -1.34 -8.14 -11.13
C ALA A 257 -2.69 -8.68 -10.63
N LEU A 258 -3.51 -9.25 -11.53
CA LEU A 258 -4.80 -9.85 -11.17
C LEU A 258 -4.64 -11.03 -10.20
N LYS A 259 -3.65 -11.90 -10.40
CA LYS A 259 -3.36 -12.99 -9.45
C LYS A 259 -3.08 -12.45 -8.05
N PHE A 260 -2.27 -11.39 -7.92
CA PHE A 260 -2.00 -10.78 -6.63
C PHE A 260 -3.22 -10.08 -6.02
N PHE A 261 -4.04 -9.42 -6.83
CA PHE A 261 -5.27 -8.79 -6.35
C PHE A 261 -6.32 -9.81 -5.89
N GLU A 262 -6.53 -10.90 -6.62
CA GLU A 262 -7.43 -11.97 -6.19
C GLU A 262 -6.89 -12.67 -4.93
N LEU A 263 -5.58 -12.91 -4.84
CA LEU A 263 -4.99 -13.44 -3.60
C LEU A 263 -5.20 -12.48 -2.42
N ALA A 264 -5.01 -11.17 -2.62
CA ALA A 264 -5.27 -10.17 -1.57
C ALA A 264 -6.73 -10.22 -1.11
N LYS A 265 -7.67 -10.32 -2.06
CA LYS A 265 -9.10 -10.41 -1.83
C LYS A 265 -9.51 -11.66 -1.05
N GLU A 266 -8.91 -12.81 -1.36
CA GLU A 266 -9.17 -14.07 -0.64
C GLU A 266 -8.61 -14.06 0.78
N THR A 267 -7.55 -13.29 1.03
CA THR A 267 -6.91 -13.23 2.36
C THR A 267 -7.57 -12.24 3.33
N ALA A 268 -8.34 -11.28 2.82
CA ALA A 268 -8.95 -10.23 3.63
C ALA A 268 -10.40 -10.58 3.99
N ASP A 269 -10.75 -10.45 5.28
CA ASP A 269 -12.15 -10.57 5.69
C ASP A 269 -12.95 -9.36 5.20
N THR A 270 -13.89 -9.62 4.29
CA THR A 270 -14.73 -8.61 3.64
C THR A 270 -15.55 -7.75 4.60
N GLN A 271 -15.87 -8.23 5.80
CA GLN A 271 -16.66 -7.47 6.77
C GLN A 271 -15.81 -6.46 7.55
N THR A 272 -14.56 -6.78 7.81
CA THR A 272 -13.66 -5.98 8.65
C THR A 272 -12.67 -5.12 7.84
N PHE A 273 -12.15 -5.62 6.72
CA PHE A 273 -11.19 -4.92 5.85
C PHE A 273 -11.88 -4.18 4.70
N LYS A 274 -12.87 -3.34 5.00
CA LYS A 274 -13.69 -2.69 3.96
C LYS A 274 -12.89 -1.74 3.08
N ARG A 275 -11.95 -0.99 3.66
CA ARG A 275 -11.07 -0.08 2.92
C ARG A 275 -10.17 -0.85 1.97
N LEU A 276 -9.43 -1.85 2.46
CA LEU A 276 -8.59 -2.70 1.61
C LEU A 276 -9.39 -3.34 0.48
N MET A 277 -10.57 -3.88 0.78
CA MET A 277 -11.44 -4.50 -0.23
C MET A 277 -11.93 -3.51 -1.29
N THR A 278 -12.19 -2.26 -0.90
CA THR A 278 -12.55 -1.19 -1.85
C THR A 278 -11.39 -0.89 -2.80
N LEU A 279 -10.17 -0.77 -2.26
CA LEU A 279 -8.97 -0.56 -3.05
C LEU A 279 -8.71 -1.74 -4.01
N ILE A 280 -8.78 -2.98 -3.53
CA ILE A 280 -8.58 -4.17 -4.35
C ILE A 280 -9.62 -4.24 -5.49
N LYS A 281 -10.91 -4.01 -5.18
CA LYS A 281 -11.96 -4.00 -6.21
C LYS A 281 -11.71 -2.94 -7.27
N SER A 282 -11.36 -1.73 -6.86
CA SER A 282 -11.01 -0.65 -7.78
C SER A 282 -9.84 -1.02 -8.68
N GLU A 283 -8.81 -1.67 -8.15
CA GLU A 283 -7.64 -2.11 -8.92
C GLU A 283 -7.98 -3.26 -9.89
N ILE A 284 -8.82 -4.21 -9.47
CA ILE A 284 -9.31 -5.29 -10.34
C ILE A 284 -10.17 -4.72 -11.47
N GLU A 285 -11.10 -3.82 -11.15
CA GLU A 285 -11.95 -3.13 -12.13
C GLU A 285 -11.10 -2.32 -13.12
N ASP A 286 -10.06 -1.63 -12.65
CA ASP A 286 -9.16 -0.87 -13.52
C ASP A 286 -8.37 -1.78 -14.50
N VAL A 287 -7.94 -2.95 -14.04
CA VAL A 287 -7.25 -3.93 -14.91
C VAL A 287 -8.20 -4.68 -15.84
N ASN A 288 -9.46 -4.84 -15.43
CA ASN A 288 -10.51 -5.53 -16.17
C ASN A 288 -11.44 -4.58 -16.91
N ASP A 289 -11.15 -3.27 -16.94
CA ASP A 289 -12.03 -2.25 -17.54
C ASP A 289 -12.35 -2.65 -18.99
N SER A 290 -13.55 -3.22 -19.12
CA SER A 290 -14.06 -3.78 -20.36
C SER A 290 -14.32 -2.71 -21.42
N SER A 291 -14.25 -1.43 -21.05
CA SER A 291 -14.31 -0.34 -22.01
C SER A 291 -13.02 -0.23 -22.82
N VAL A 292 -11.86 -0.65 -22.30
CA VAL A 292 -10.58 -0.63 -23.02
C VAL A 292 -10.51 -1.84 -23.96
N ASP A 293 -10.27 -1.59 -25.26
CA ASP A 293 -10.12 -2.65 -26.26
C ASP A 293 -8.70 -3.19 -26.30
N ILE A 294 -7.72 -2.31 -26.12
CA ILE A 294 -6.30 -2.63 -26.17
C ILE A 294 -5.52 -1.72 -25.21
N TYR A 295 -4.74 -2.34 -24.33
CA TYR A 295 -3.75 -1.67 -23.50
C TYR A 295 -2.36 -1.81 -24.11
N LEU A 296 -1.64 -0.71 -24.23
CA LEU A 296 -0.34 -0.65 -24.89
C LEU A 296 0.79 -0.32 -23.91
N ASP A 297 1.68 -1.28 -23.67
CA ASP A 297 2.89 -1.09 -22.86
C ASP A 297 4.15 -1.11 -23.73
N ARG A 298 4.71 0.08 -23.96
CA ARG A 298 5.92 0.24 -24.76
C ARG A 298 7.14 -0.24 -24.02
N THR A 299 7.21 0.03 -22.72
CA THR A 299 8.36 -0.23 -21.85
C THR A 299 8.62 -1.73 -21.77
N ASN A 300 7.57 -2.50 -21.50
CA ASN A 300 7.68 -3.95 -21.36
C ASN A 300 7.50 -4.70 -22.68
N ARG A 301 7.23 -3.99 -23.78
CA ARG A 301 6.97 -4.55 -25.12
C ARG A 301 5.82 -5.55 -25.15
N LYS A 302 4.81 -5.30 -24.31
CA LYS A 302 3.62 -6.13 -24.17
C LYS A 302 2.40 -5.29 -24.49
N ILE A 303 1.36 -5.95 -24.98
CA ILE A 303 0.03 -5.35 -25.09
C ILE A 303 -0.97 -6.31 -24.44
N LYS A 304 -2.09 -5.81 -23.95
CA LYS A 304 -3.22 -6.64 -23.52
C LYS A 304 -4.40 -6.30 -24.41
N GLU A 305 -4.79 -7.22 -25.27
CA GLU A 305 -6.00 -7.10 -26.09
C GLU A 305 -7.15 -7.82 -25.37
N ARG A 306 -8.34 -7.23 -25.42
CA ARG A 306 -9.50 -7.66 -24.61
C ARG A 306 -9.81 -9.16 -24.71
N ASN A 307 -9.79 -9.72 -25.91
CA ASN A 307 -10.23 -11.09 -26.18
C ASN A 307 -9.05 -12.08 -26.30
N LEU A 308 -7.90 -11.62 -26.75
CA LEU A 308 -6.69 -12.42 -26.98
C LEU A 308 -5.79 -12.48 -25.74
N GLY A 309 -6.01 -11.59 -24.77
CA GLY A 309 -5.18 -11.47 -23.57
C GLY A 309 -3.85 -10.78 -23.85
N THR A 310 -2.82 -11.17 -23.09
CA THR A 310 -1.49 -10.56 -23.15
C THR A 310 -0.70 -11.07 -24.36
N ILE A 311 -0.21 -10.16 -25.19
CA ILE A 311 0.63 -10.44 -26.36
C ILE A 311 2.01 -9.81 -26.14
N ASP A 312 3.03 -10.66 -26.05
CA ASP A 312 4.43 -10.24 -25.90
C ASP A 312 5.11 -10.11 -27.27
N PHE A 313 5.61 -8.91 -27.60
CA PHE A 313 6.31 -8.66 -28.86
C PHE A 313 7.74 -9.22 -28.89
N LYS A 314 8.35 -9.51 -27.73
CA LYS A 314 9.73 -10.02 -27.62
C LYS A 314 10.70 -9.14 -28.42
N HIS A 315 11.38 -9.71 -29.42
CA HIS A 315 12.32 -9.01 -30.30
C HIS A 315 11.67 -8.38 -31.54
N ARG A 316 10.33 -8.32 -31.63
CA ARG A 316 9.60 -7.79 -32.80
C ARG A 316 9.32 -6.29 -32.69
N PHE A 317 10.37 -5.50 -32.43
CA PHE A 317 10.27 -4.05 -32.14
C PHE A 317 9.57 -3.26 -33.25
N VAL A 318 9.85 -3.55 -34.52
CA VAL A 318 9.23 -2.87 -35.67
C VAL A 318 7.70 -2.98 -35.64
N LEU A 319 7.16 -4.14 -35.26
CA LEU A 319 5.70 -4.34 -35.21
C LEU A 319 5.07 -3.51 -34.08
N LEU A 320 5.75 -3.42 -32.94
CA LEU A 320 5.32 -2.61 -31.81
C LEU A 320 5.37 -1.12 -32.16
N GLU A 321 6.44 -0.66 -32.82
CA GLU A 321 6.58 0.73 -33.27
C GLU A 321 5.48 1.13 -34.26
N ILE A 322 5.15 0.26 -35.22
CA ILE A 322 4.01 0.49 -36.13
C ILE A 322 2.70 0.60 -35.33
N LEU A 323 2.47 -0.31 -34.37
CA LEU A 323 1.27 -0.27 -33.55
C LEU A 323 1.16 1.03 -32.76
N PHE A 324 2.25 1.44 -32.09
CA PHE A 324 2.29 2.66 -31.28
C PHE A 324 2.13 3.92 -32.12
N LEU A 325 2.80 3.99 -33.29
CA LEU A 325 2.68 5.14 -34.19
C LEU A 325 1.23 5.35 -34.63
N LEU A 326 0.58 4.28 -35.07
CA LEU A 326 -0.81 4.33 -35.51
C LEU A 326 -1.76 4.61 -34.33
N ALA A 327 -1.57 3.92 -33.21
CA ALA A 327 -2.44 4.04 -32.03
C ALA A 327 -2.35 5.41 -31.35
N LYS A 328 -1.21 6.10 -31.44
CA LYS A 328 -1.04 7.44 -30.85
C LYS A 328 -1.87 8.51 -31.57
N ASN A 329 -2.20 8.28 -32.84
CA ASN A 329 -2.99 9.20 -33.65
C ASN A 329 -4.14 8.45 -34.36
N PRO A 330 -5.14 7.91 -33.63
CA PRO A 330 -6.23 7.18 -34.24
C PRO A 330 -7.00 8.04 -35.24
N GLY A 331 -7.37 7.45 -36.38
CA GLY A 331 -8.02 8.15 -37.50
C GLY A 331 -7.08 8.95 -38.42
N SER A 332 -5.81 9.15 -38.05
CA SER A 332 -4.81 9.76 -38.94
C SER A 332 -4.18 8.69 -39.85
N TYR A 333 -4.29 8.90 -41.16
CA TYR A 333 -3.69 8.00 -42.15
C TYR A 333 -2.21 8.30 -42.34
N TYR A 334 -1.42 7.22 -42.39
CA TYR A 334 0.00 7.24 -42.72
C TYR A 334 0.21 6.53 -44.05
N ASP A 335 0.73 7.27 -45.03
CA ASP A 335 1.12 6.71 -46.31
C ASP A 335 2.44 5.91 -46.20
N LYS A 336 2.86 5.29 -47.30
CA LYS A 336 4.06 4.45 -47.30
C LYS A 336 5.35 5.25 -47.07
N GLU A 337 5.39 6.50 -47.52
CA GLU A 337 6.56 7.36 -47.37
C GLU A 337 6.74 7.79 -45.92
N GLN A 338 5.66 8.22 -45.28
CA GLN A 338 5.59 8.56 -43.88
C GLN A 338 5.94 7.36 -42.99
N LEU A 339 5.40 6.18 -43.30
CA LEU A 339 5.74 4.95 -42.57
C LEU A 339 7.22 4.58 -42.72
N ALA A 340 7.79 4.67 -43.92
CA ALA A 340 9.22 4.43 -44.17
C ALA A 340 10.09 5.36 -43.30
N LYS A 341 9.77 6.65 -43.32
CA LYS A 341 10.51 7.69 -42.60
C LYS A 341 10.35 7.59 -41.08
N MET A 342 9.16 7.29 -40.57
CA MET A 342 8.91 7.29 -39.12
C MET A 342 9.37 6.00 -38.43
N ILE A 343 9.22 4.85 -39.08
CA ILE A 343 9.54 3.55 -38.48
C ILE A 343 11.01 3.16 -38.71
N TRP A 344 11.51 3.34 -39.93
CA TRP A 344 12.87 2.91 -40.32
C TRP A 344 13.86 4.06 -40.43
N ARG A 345 13.40 5.32 -40.43
CA ARG A 345 14.25 6.52 -40.64
C ARG A 345 14.97 6.54 -41.98
N ASP A 346 14.39 5.86 -42.97
CA ASP A 346 14.91 5.74 -44.33
C ASP A 346 14.04 6.50 -45.34
N GLU A 347 14.65 6.90 -46.45
CA GLU A 347 13.93 7.41 -47.61
C GLU A 347 13.13 6.29 -48.31
N TYR A 348 11.94 6.60 -48.79
CA TYR A 348 11.05 5.60 -49.35
C TYR A 348 11.58 5.00 -50.66
N ASN A 349 11.87 3.70 -50.66
CA ASN A 349 12.17 2.92 -51.85
C ASN A 349 11.06 1.87 -52.10
N PRO A 350 10.26 2.00 -53.19
CA PRO A 350 9.19 1.06 -53.51
C PRO A 350 9.61 -0.41 -53.59
N LEU A 351 10.83 -0.70 -54.06
CA LEU A 351 11.31 -2.08 -54.23
C LEU A 351 11.53 -2.81 -52.89
N ILE A 352 11.77 -2.04 -51.82
CA ILE A 352 12.08 -2.56 -50.49
C ILE A 352 10.86 -2.38 -49.58
N HIS A 353 10.37 -1.14 -49.46
CA HIS A 353 9.41 -0.75 -48.44
C HIS A 353 7.99 -1.23 -48.70
N ASP A 354 7.58 -1.44 -49.96
CA ASP A 354 6.24 -1.98 -50.24
C ASP A 354 6.06 -3.35 -49.61
N LYS A 355 7.02 -4.25 -49.85
CA LYS A 355 7.02 -5.59 -49.27
C LYS A 355 7.21 -5.52 -47.76
N LEU A 356 8.11 -4.67 -47.27
CA LEU A 356 8.42 -4.56 -45.84
C LEU A 356 7.21 -4.07 -45.03
N ILE A 357 6.54 -2.99 -45.45
CA ILE A 357 5.34 -2.45 -44.82
C ILE A 357 4.22 -3.48 -44.87
N TYR A 358 3.95 -4.05 -46.05
CA TYR A 358 2.88 -5.03 -46.20
C TYR A 358 3.08 -6.25 -45.29
N THR A 359 4.29 -6.82 -45.29
CA THR A 359 4.61 -7.99 -44.46
C THR A 359 4.58 -7.65 -42.97
N SER A 360 5.06 -6.46 -42.57
CA SER A 360 5.06 -6.02 -41.17
C SER A 360 3.64 -5.81 -40.65
N VAL A 361 2.80 -5.05 -41.36
CA VAL A 361 1.39 -4.84 -41.00
C VAL A 361 0.62 -6.16 -41.00
N SER A 362 0.88 -7.05 -41.96
CA SER A 362 0.26 -8.38 -41.99
C SER A 362 0.63 -9.23 -40.77
N ARG A 363 1.91 -9.23 -40.36
CA ARG A 363 2.37 -9.93 -39.15
C ARG A 363 1.79 -9.30 -37.88
N LEU A 364 1.75 -7.98 -37.80
CA LEU A 364 1.14 -7.27 -36.67
C LEU A 364 -0.34 -7.63 -36.52
N ARG A 365 -1.11 -7.61 -37.61
CA ARG A 365 -2.51 -8.03 -37.62
C ARG A 365 -2.70 -9.48 -37.16
N LYS A 366 -1.82 -10.41 -37.55
CA LYS A 366 -1.89 -11.80 -37.06
C LYS A 366 -1.73 -11.93 -35.54
N LEU A 367 -1.07 -10.95 -34.90
CA LEU A 367 -0.90 -10.93 -33.45
C LEU A 367 -2.11 -10.32 -32.74
N ILE A 368 -2.59 -9.17 -33.21
CA ILE A 368 -3.55 -8.35 -32.48
C ILE A 368 -5.00 -8.50 -32.96
N GLU A 369 -5.20 -9.01 -34.18
CA GLU A 369 -6.51 -9.27 -34.79
C GLU A 369 -6.43 -10.48 -35.73
N PRO A 370 -6.13 -11.69 -35.20
CA PRO A 370 -6.09 -12.90 -36.01
C PRO A 370 -7.47 -13.10 -36.66
N LYS A 371 -7.47 -13.52 -37.94
CA LYS A 371 -8.73 -13.81 -38.64
C LYS A 371 -9.25 -15.15 -38.16
N ASN A 372 -10.51 -15.21 -37.72
CA ASN A 372 -11.20 -16.46 -37.46
C ASN A 372 -11.98 -16.90 -38.71
N GLU A 373 -12.55 -15.96 -39.47
CA GLU A 373 -13.25 -16.24 -40.72
C GLU A 373 -12.80 -15.35 -41.91
N LYS A 374 -13.12 -15.77 -43.14
CA LYS A 374 -12.69 -15.06 -44.37
C LYS A 374 -13.23 -13.62 -44.44
N ASN A 375 -14.40 -13.36 -43.86
CA ASN A 375 -15.14 -12.09 -43.94
C ASN A 375 -15.01 -11.19 -42.70
N ASP A 376 -14.14 -11.51 -41.74
CA ASP A 376 -13.90 -10.64 -40.59
C ASP A 376 -13.35 -9.28 -41.01
N LYS A 377 -14.08 -8.22 -40.62
CA LYS A 377 -13.62 -6.84 -40.75
C LYS A 377 -12.46 -6.62 -39.76
N ARG A 378 -11.44 -5.89 -40.19
CA ARG A 378 -10.31 -5.53 -39.34
C ARG A 378 -10.77 -4.53 -38.28
N LYS A 379 -10.52 -4.84 -37.01
CA LYS A 379 -10.92 -4.02 -35.86
C LYS A 379 -9.91 -2.91 -35.58
N TYR A 380 -8.62 -3.22 -35.62
CA TYR A 380 -7.57 -2.33 -35.11
C TYR A 380 -6.90 -1.51 -36.20
N ILE A 381 -6.32 -2.17 -37.21
CA ILE A 381 -5.58 -1.48 -38.27
C ILE A 381 -6.42 -1.44 -39.53
N ILE A 382 -6.77 -0.24 -39.98
CA ILE A 382 -7.57 0.00 -41.18
C ILE A 382 -6.66 0.41 -42.33
N ARG A 383 -6.95 -0.06 -43.54
CA ARG A 383 -6.28 0.39 -44.78
C ARG A 383 -7.26 1.25 -45.57
N GLY A 384 -6.91 2.51 -45.80
CA GLY A 384 -7.64 3.44 -46.64
C GLY A 384 -6.96 3.65 -47.99
N LYS A 385 -7.44 4.64 -48.75
CA LYS A 385 -6.79 5.09 -49.99
C LYS A 385 -5.43 5.72 -49.71
N ASP A 386 -5.34 6.45 -48.59
CA ASP A 386 -4.17 7.24 -48.19
C ASP A 386 -3.19 6.48 -47.27
N GLY A 387 -3.33 5.15 -47.16
CA GLY A 387 -2.41 4.31 -46.39
C GLY A 387 -3.07 3.59 -45.22
N TYR A 388 -2.41 3.56 -44.06
CA TYR A 388 -2.84 2.83 -42.86
C TYR A 388 -3.17 3.78 -41.71
N THR A 389 -4.21 3.46 -40.95
CA THR A 389 -4.58 4.16 -39.71
C THR A 389 -4.94 3.15 -38.62
N PHE A 390 -4.85 3.58 -37.37
CA PHE A 390 -5.56 2.90 -36.29
C PHE A 390 -7.04 3.32 -36.29
N ASN A 391 -7.93 2.41 -35.93
CA ASN A 391 -9.36 2.66 -35.89
C ASN A 391 -9.71 3.68 -34.79
N PRO A 392 -10.31 4.85 -35.12
CA PRO A 392 -10.62 5.89 -34.14
C PRO A 392 -11.72 5.51 -33.13
N HIS A 393 -12.49 4.45 -33.40
CA HIS A 393 -13.54 3.98 -32.50
C HIS A 393 -13.04 2.97 -31.46
N VAL A 394 -11.77 2.56 -31.55
CA VAL A 394 -11.16 1.64 -30.57
C VAL A 394 -10.73 2.45 -29.35
N LYS A 395 -11.11 1.99 -28.16
CA LYS A 395 -10.69 2.59 -26.90
C LYS A 395 -9.31 2.03 -26.52
N ILE A 396 -8.31 2.91 -26.58
CA ILE A 396 -6.90 2.60 -26.32
C ILE A 396 -6.54 3.18 -24.96
N ARG A 397 -5.74 2.46 -24.19
CA ARG A 397 -5.07 3.00 -23.01
C ARG A 397 -3.57 2.79 -23.13
N PHE A 398 -2.79 3.85 -22.93
CA PHE A 398 -1.34 3.76 -22.91
C PHE A 398 -0.85 3.51 -21.48
N HIS A 399 0.20 2.70 -21.37
CA HIS A 399 0.95 2.60 -20.14
C HIS A 399 1.46 4.00 -19.74
N MET A 400 1.01 4.47 -18.56
CA MET A 400 1.24 5.79 -17.94
C MET A 400 0.20 6.92 -18.18
N GLU A 401 -0.98 6.67 -18.74
CA GLU A 401 -2.06 7.67 -18.70
C GLU A 401 -2.75 7.72 -17.33
N GLY A 402 -2.36 8.71 -16.52
CA GLY A 402 -3.17 9.34 -15.47
C GLY A 402 -3.32 8.55 -14.17
N LYS A 403 -2.52 8.94 -13.16
CA LYS A 403 -2.84 8.67 -11.75
C LYS A 403 -4.27 9.17 -11.50
N SER A 404 -5.21 8.26 -11.23
CA SER A 404 -6.45 8.68 -10.59
C SER A 404 -6.04 9.21 -9.21
N GLU A 405 -6.08 10.52 -9.06
CA GLU A 405 -5.82 11.18 -7.79
C GLU A 405 -6.73 10.57 -6.73
N GLY A 406 -6.11 10.28 -5.58
CA GLY A 406 -6.59 9.29 -4.63
C GLY A 406 -8.05 9.49 -4.23
N GLN A 407 -8.76 8.37 -4.11
CA GLN A 407 -9.85 8.31 -3.17
C GLN A 407 -9.34 8.86 -1.83
N LYS A 408 -9.81 10.06 -1.48
CA LYS A 408 -9.66 10.65 -0.16
C LYS A 408 -10.35 9.70 0.82
N THR A 409 -9.61 8.74 1.35
CA THR A 409 -9.97 8.06 2.58
C THR A 409 -9.71 9.02 3.73
N ILE A 410 -10.59 9.05 4.72
CA ILE A 410 -10.42 9.87 5.92
C ILE A 410 -9.01 9.69 6.49
N GLY A 411 -8.38 10.84 6.67
CA GLY A 411 -7.13 11.12 7.37
C GLY A 411 -6.08 10.04 7.30
N ASN A 412 -5.36 9.88 6.17
CA ASN A 412 -3.97 9.38 6.01
C ASN A 412 -3.47 8.21 6.87
N VAL A 413 -4.37 7.45 7.49
CA VAL A 413 -4.10 6.46 8.52
C VAL A 413 -4.26 5.11 7.89
N ASP A 414 -3.15 4.53 7.50
CA ASP A 414 -3.08 3.12 7.10
C ASP A 414 -2.94 2.26 8.37
N LEU A 415 -3.45 1.01 8.34
CA LEU A 415 -3.15 -0.01 9.34
C LEU A 415 -1.65 -0.13 9.64
N GLY A 416 -0.79 0.09 8.63
CA GLY A 416 0.67 0.04 8.74
C GLY A 416 1.34 1.32 9.25
N SER A 417 0.58 2.37 9.57
CA SER A 417 1.14 3.61 10.13
C SER A 417 1.76 3.37 11.54
N PRO A 418 2.46 4.33 12.17
CA PRO A 418 2.93 4.22 13.57
C PRO A 418 1.86 4.58 14.62
N VAL A 419 1.71 3.75 15.68
CA VAL A 419 0.85 3.99 16.89
C VAL A 419 1.75 4.17 18.08
#